data_AF-A0A059D488-F1
#
_entry.id   AF-A0A059D488-F1
#
_cell.length_a   1.000
_cell.length_b   1.000
_cell.length_c   1.000
_cell.angle_alpha   90.00
_cell.angle_beta   90.00
_cell.angle_gamma   90.00
#
_symmetry.space_group_name_H-M   'P 1'
#
loop_
_entity.id
_entity.type
_entity.pdbx_description
1 polymer ?
#
loop_
_entity_poly.entity_id
_entity_poly.type
_entity_poly.pdbx_seq_one_letter_code
_entity_poly.pdbx_strand_id
1 'polypeptide(L)'
;MGSPKKNQSKGFFAAMSSGLSMFGNAVHRSVNGLLGYEGLEVINPEGGKEDAEEEAQKGRWKQEDRDGYWKMMQKYIGSDVTSMVTLPVLIFEPMTMLQKMAELMEYSHLLDRADECEDPHMRLVYAASWAISVYYAYQRTWKPFNPILGETYELANHGGITFIAEQVCHHPPMSAGHAENDHFTYDVTSKLKTKFLGNSVDVYPVG
;
A
#
# COMPACT_ATOMS: atom_id res chain seq x y z
N MET A 1 -54.97 -34.50 -17.72
CA MET A 1 -53.94 -34.06 -16.75
C MET A 1 -52.63 -33.86 -17.51
N GLY A 2 -52.24 -32.62 -17.73
CA GLY A 2 -51.01 -32.28 -18.44
C GLY A 2 -50.62 -30.86 -18.09
N SER A 3 -49.83 -30.70 -17.03
CA SER A 3 -49.31 -29.41 -16.56
C SER A 3 -48.15 -28.94 -17.45
N PRO A 4 -47.98 -27.61 -17.67
CA PRO A 4 -46.88 -27.09 -18.49
C PRO A 4 -45.56 -27.05 -17.71
N LYS A 5 -44.45 -27.36 -18.40
CA LYS A 5 -43.08 -27.24 -17.89
C LYS A 5 -42.68 -25.76 -17.80
N LYS A 6 -42.28 -25.31 -16.60
CA LYS A 6 -41.57 -24.04 -16.37
C LYS A 6 -40.14 -24.16 -16.94
N ASN A 7 -39.82 -23.32 -17.91
CA ASN A 7 -38.44 -23.03 -18.32
C ASN A 7 -37.78 -22.20 -17.20
N GLN A 8 -36.81 -22.78 -16.47
CA GLN A 8 -35.93 -22.01 -15.58
C GLN A 8 -34.74 -21.49 -16.40
N SER A 9 -34.70 -20.19 -16.64
CA SER A 9 -33.49 -19.50 -17.08
C SER A 9 -32.48 -19.46 -15.93
N LYS A 10 -31.60 -20.46 -15.85
CA LYS A 10 -30.38 -20.38 -15.02
C LYS A 10 -29.31 -19.68 -15.84
N GLY A 11 -29.20 -18.37 -15.69
CA GLY A 11 -28.19 -17.54 -16.36
C GLY A 11 -27.67 -16.45 -15.43
N PHE A 12 -26.37 -16.20 -15.50
CA PHE A 12 -25.58 -15.16 -14.85
C PHE A 12 -25.09 -15.35 -13.40
N PHE A 13 -25.91 -15.68 -12.40
CA PHE A 13 -25.41 -15.71 -11.00
C PHE A 13 -24.58 -16.96 -10.62
N ALA A 14 -24.79 -18.10 -11.28
CA ALA A 14 -24.11 -19.36 -10.93
C ALA A 14 -22.64 -19.43 -11.41
N ALA A 15 -22.21 -18.57 -12.34
CA ALA A 15 -20.85 -18.57 -12.87
C ALA A 15 -19.84 -17.81 -11.98
N MET A 16 -20.33 -16.91 -11.11
CA MET A 16 -19.46 -16.15 -10.20
C MET A 16 -19.05 -16.94 -8.96
N SER A 17 -19.90 -17.86 -8.46
CA SER A 17 -19.59 -18.65 -7.26
C SER A 17 -18.44 -19.66 -7.48
N SER A 18 -18.26 -20.16 -8.70
CA SER A 18 -17.17 -21.06 -9.05
C SER A 18 -15.80 -20.36 -9.17
N GLY A 19 -15.78 -19.06 -9.48
CA GLY A 19 -14.55 -18.27 -9.56
C GLY A 19 -13.92 -18.01 -8.19
N LEU A 20 -14.75 -17.65 -7.20
CA LEU A 20 -14.32 -17.44 -5.82
C LEU A 20 -13.82 -18.72 -5.14
N SER A 21 -14.44 -19.88 -5.39
CA SER A 21 -14.00 -21.15 -4.80
C SER A 21 -12.68 -21.67 -5.38
N MET A 22 -12.39 -21.38 -6.66
CA MET A 22 -11.09 -21.70 -7.25
C MET A 22 -9.99 -20.77 -6.74
N PHE A 23 -10.28 -19.47 -6.56
CA PHE A 23 -9.34 -18.52 -5.96
C PHE A 23 -9.02 -18.90 -4.50
N GLY A 24 -10.04 -19.23 -3.69
CA GLY A 24 -9.84 -19.65 -2.29
C GLY A 24 -8.98 -20.90 -2.14
N ASN A 25 -9.19 -21.92 -2.99
CA ASN A 25 -8.39 -23.16 -2.96
C ASN A 25 -6.96 -22.97 -3.48
N ALA A 26 -6.76 -22.10 -4.48
CA ALA A 26 -5.42 -21.77 -4.99
C ALA A 26 -4.61 -20.95 -3.96
N VAL A 27 -5.25 -20.00 -3.28
CA VAL A 27 -4.65 -19.22 -2.19
C VAL A 27 -4.34 -20.13 -0.98
N HIS A 28 -5.27 -21.00 -0.58
CA HIS A 28 -5.04 -21.93 0.53
C HIS A 28 -3.87 -22.90 0.26
N ARG A 29 -3.70 -23.39 -0.98
CA ARG A 29 -2.54 -24.21 -1.35
C ARG A 29 -1.25 -23.41 -1.49
N SER A 30 -1.31 -22.16 -1.96
CA SER A 30 -0.17 -21.25 -2.07
C SER A 30 0.39 -20.85 -0.71
N VAL A 31 -0.48 -20.62 0.28
CA VAL A 31 -0.08 -20.13 1.61
C VAL A 31 0.43 -21.28 2.48
N ASN A 32 -0.22 -22.45 2.47
CA ASN A 32 0.23 -23.61 3.26
C ASN A 32 1.42 -24.37 2.66
N GLY A 33 1.70 -24.21 1.36
CA GLY A 33 2.71 -25.00 0.67
C GLY A 33 4.13 -24.43 0.68
N LEU A 34 4.29 -23.13 0.99
CA LEU A 34 5.58 -22.44 0.81
C LEU A 34 6.32 -22.12 2.12
N LEU A 35 5.63 -22.06 3.26
CA LEU A 35 6.19 -21.70 4.56
C LEU A 35 5.66 -22.68 5.59
N GLY A 36 6.52 -23.59 6.06
CA GLY A 36 6.20 -24.43 7.21
C GLY A 36 5.92 -23.55 8.42
N TYR A 37 4.85 -23.84 9.15
CA TYR A 37 4.48 -23.14 10.40
C TYR A 37 5.40 -23.51 11.58
N GLU A 38 6.43 -24.34 11.35
CA GLU A 38 7.42 -24.73 12.36
C GLU A 38 8.41 -23.57 12.57
N GLY A 39 8.23 -22.80 13.65
CA GLY A 39 9.12 -21.70 14.05
C GLY A 39 8.47 -20.32 14.16
N LEU A 40 7.13 -20.21 14.12
CA LEU A 40 6.45 -18.96 14.42
C LEU A 40 6.53 -18.66 15.92
N GLU A 41 7.24 -17.60 16.28
CA GLU A 41 7.26 -17.08 17.64
C GLU A 41 5.89 -16.47 17.99
N VAL A 42 5.44 -16.73 19.22
CA VAL A 42 4.18 -16.18 19.74
C VAL A 42 4.42 -14.71 20.08
N ILE A 43 3.94 -13.82 19.21
CA ILE A 43 3.99 -12.37 19.44
C ILE A 43 3.04 -12.02 20.58
N ASN A 44 3.50 -11.23 21.55
CA ASN A 44 2.66 -10.72 22.62
C ASN A 44 1.52 -9.87 22.03
N PRO A 45 0.24 -10.25 22.20
CA PRO A 45 -0.89 -9.51 21.66
C PRO A 45 -1.04 -8.09 22.25
N GLU A 46 -0.41 -7.82 23.39
CA GLU A 46 -0.46 -6.51 24.05
C GLU A 46 0.64 -5.54 23.57
N GLY A 47 1.59 -5.99 22.73
CA GLY A 47 2.57 -5.11 22.08
C GLY A 47 3.56 -4.44 23.02
N GLY A 48 4.31 -5.23 23.79
CA GLY A 48 5.42 -4.73 24.62
C GLY A 48 6.59 -4.16 23.78
N LYS A 49 7.44 -3.34 24.41
CA LYS A 49 8.67 -2.79 23.78
C LYS A 49 9.96 -3.49 24.24
N GLU A 50 9.83 -4.56 25.01
CA GLU A 50 10.96 -5.22 25.70
C GLU A 50 11.96 -5.83 24.72
N ASP A 51 11.51 -6.25 23.55
CA ASP A 51 12.28 -6.83 22.45
C ASP A 51 12.63 -5.83 21.34
N ALA A 52 12.17 -4.57 21.44
CA ALA A 52 12.24 -3.61 20.34
C ALA A 52 13.67 -3.30 19.88
N GLU A 53 14.64 -3.20 20.82
CA GLU A 53 16.05 -2.98 20.49
C GLU A 53 16.69 -4.21 19.83
N GLU A 54 16.35 -5.41 20.29
CA GLU A 54 16.86 -6.67 19.74
C GLU A 54 16.30 -6.92 18.33
N GLU A 55 14.99 -6.74 18.15
CA GLU A 55 14.32 -6.85 16.85
C GLU A 55 14.80 -5.80 15.85
N ALA A 56 15.11 -4.57 16.31
CA ALA A 56 15.68 -3.54 15.44
C ALA A 56 17.09 -3.91 14.90
N GLN A 57 17.85 -4.72 15.64
CA GLN A 57 19.16 -5.21 15.21
C GLN A 57 19.09 -6.51 14.40
N LYS A 58 18.00 -7.28 14.51
CA LYS A 58 17.78 -8.46 13.66
C LYS A 58 17.59 -8.01 12.21
N GLY A 59 18.52 -8.40 11.34
CA GLY A 59 18.37 -8.22 9.91
C GLY A 59 17.11 -8.97 9.42
N ARG A 60 16.31 -8.33 8.54
CA ARG A 60 15.10 -8.95 7.97
C ARG A 60 15.34 -10.25 7.21
N TRP A 61 16.58 -10.54 6.83
CA TRP A 61 16.96 -11.67 5.99
C TRP A 61 17.94 -12.56 6.72
N LYS A 62 17.62 -13.86 6.82
CA LYS A 62 18.67 -14.88 6.94
C LYS A 62 19.33 -15.00 5.58
N GLN A 63 20.66 -15.00 5.55
CA GLN A 63 21.41 -15.03 4.29
C GLN A 63 21.13 -16.29 3.46
N GLU A 64 20.77 -17.38 4.14
CA GLU A 64 20.39 -18.68 3.59
C GLU A 64 19.11 -18.61 2.74
N ASP A 65 18.16 -17.74 3.09
CA ASP A 65 16.86 -17.67 2.41
C ASP A 65 16.86 -16.75 1.18
N ARG A 66 17.88 -15.89 1.06
CA ARG A 66 17.98 -14.86 0.01
C ARG A 66 17.88 -15.44 -1.40
N ASP A 67 18.56 -16.56 -1.64
CA ASP A 67 18.59 -17.21 -2.95
C ASP A 67 17.22 -17.83 -3.31
N GLY A 68 16.48 -18.32 -2.30
CA GLY A 68 15.12 -18.82 -2.46
C GLY A 68 14.14 -17.72 -2.84
N TYR A 69 14.20 -16.59 -2.13
CA TYR A 69 13.38 -15.42 -2.43
C TYR A 69 13.68 -14.84 -3.81
N TRP A 70 14.96 -14.78 -4.19
CA TRP A 70 15.33 -14.32 -5.53
C TRP A 70 14.76 -15.20 -6.63
N LYS A 71 14.86 -16.54 -6.51
CA LYS A 71 14.24 -17.48 -7.46
C LYS A 71 12.72 -17.33 -7.57
N MET A 72 12.06 -16.99 -6.46
CA MET A 72 10.63 -16.69 -6.46
C MET A 72 10.34 -15.37 -7.18
N MET A 73 11.10 -14.31 -6.90
CA MET A 73 10.93 -13.00 -7.52
C MET A 73 11.16 -13.00 -9.03
N GLN A 74 12.08 -13.82 -9.53
CA GLN A 74 12.33 -13.98 -10.98
C GLN A 74 11.08 -14.34 -11.78
N LYS A 75 10.12 -15.06 -11.18
CA LYS A 75 8.85 -15.43 -11.84
C LYS A 75 7.95 -14.22 -12.13
N TYR A 76 8.19 -13.10 -11.45
CA TYR A 76 7.37 -11.91 -11.55
C TYR A 76 8.00 -10.80 -12.40
N ILE A 77 9.11 -11.07 -13.11
CA ILE A 77 9.70 -10.11 -14.04
C ILE A 77 8.66 -9.72 -15.10
N GLY A 78 8.48 -8.42 -15.30
CA GLY A 78 7.48 -7.80 -16.16
C GLY A 78 6.12 -7.56 -15.49
N SER A 79 5.90 -8.07 -14.28
CA SER A 79 4.63 -7.94 -13.55
C SER A 79 4.53 -6.62 -12.78
N ASP A 80 3.28 -6.20 -12.54
CA ASP A 80 2.96 -5.07 -11.67
C ASP A 80 2.99 -5.49 -10.20
N VAL A 81 3.98 -5.00 -9.46
CA VAL A 81 4.29 -5.37 -8.07
C VAL A 81 3.17 -5.01 -7.11
N THR A 82 2.51 -3.86 -7.32
CA THR A 82 1.40 -3.42 -6.47
C THR A 82 0.20 -4.35 -6.58
N SER A 83 -0.05 -4.87 -7.78
CA SER A 83 -1.14 -5.79 -8.11
C SER A 83 -0.87 -7.26 -7.76
N MET A 84 0.34 -7.61 -7.31
CA MET A 84 0.67 -9.00 -6.92
C MET A 84 0.09 -9.36 -5.55
N VAL A 85 -0.71 -10.44 -5.54
CA VAL A 85 -1.41 -10.96 -4.34
C VAL A 85 -0.50 -11.81 -3.44
N THR A 86 0.56 -12.42 -3.98
CA THR A 86 1.35 -13.47 -3.30
C THR A 86 2.82 -13.09 -3.13
N LEU A 87 3.08 -11.95 -2.48
CA LEU A 87 4.43 -11.55 -2.07
C LEU A 87 4.63 -11.83 -0.56
N PRO A 88 5.82 -12.29 -0.12
CA PRO A 88 6.08 -12.54 1.30
C PRO A 88 6.01 -11.25 2.12
N VAL A 89 5.50 -11.33 3.35
CA VAL A 89 5.37 -10.15 4.25
C VAL A 89 6.70 -9.42 4.49
N LEU A 90 7.84 -10.12 4.37
CA LEU A 90 9.17 -9.56 4.64
C LEU A 90 9.56 -8.39 3.72
N ILE A 91 9.01 -8.32 2.50
CA ILE A 91 9.25 -7.21 1.57
C ILE A 91 8.37 -5.99 1.85
N PHE A 92 7.40 -6.13 2.76
CA PHE A 92 6.48 -5.06 3.11
C PHE A 92 7.01 -4.21 4.26
N GLU A 93 6.79 -2.91 4.19
CA GLU A 93 6.88 -2.06 5.37
C GLU A 93 5.59 -2.16 6.20
N PRO A 94 5.65 -1.94 7.52
CA PRO A 94 4.50 -2.08 8.42
C PRO A 94 3.53 -0.89 8.31
N MET A 95 3.18 -0.50 7.09
CA MET A 95 2.28 0.60 6.80
C MET A 95 1.51 0.38 5.50
N THR A 96 0.31 0.95 5.41
CA THR A 96 -0.51 0.92 4.20
C THR A 96 -0.22 2.10 3.28
N MET A 97 -0.68 2.03 2.02
CA MET A 97 -0.50 3.14 1.08
C MET A 97 -1.16 4.44 1.58
N LEU A 98 -2.24 4.35 2.37
CA LEU A 98 -2.91 5.54 2.94
C LEU A 98 -2.01 6.25 3.96
N GLN A 99 -1.30 5.48 4.80
CA GLN A 99 -0.31 6.02 5.72
C GLN A 99 0.88 6.62 4.97
N LYS A 100 1.32 6.01 3.86
CA LYS A 100 2.34 6.60 2.98
C LYS A 100 1.91 7.92 2.38
N MET A 101 0.63 8.09 2.03
CA MET A 101 0.12 9.37 1.54
C MET A 101 0.16 10.45 2.63
N ALA A 102 -0.07 10.10 3.89
CA ALA A 102 0.02 11.07 4.99
C ALA A 102 1.43 11.62 5.20
N GLU A 103 2.47 10.85 4.86
CA GLU A 103 3.86 11.32 4.94
C GLU A 103 4.18 12.46 3.97
N LEU A 104 3.36 12.69 2.94
CA LEU A 104 3.46 13.90 2.11
C LEU A 104 3.36 15.19 2.95
N MET A 105 2.70 15.11 4.11
CA MET A 105 2.49 16.23 5.02
C MET A 105 3.62 16.42 6.03
N GLU A 106 4.70 15.62 6.02
CA GLU A 106 5.82 15.73 6.97
C GLU A 106 6.43 17.15 6.99
N TYR A 107 6.52 17.78 5.82
CA TYR A 107 7.08 19.12 5.65
C TYR A 107 6.01 20.17 5.30
N SER A 108 4.75 19.96 5.70
CA SER A 108 3.61 20.85 5.40
C SER A 108 3.84 22.31 5.80
N HIS A 109 4.62 22.57 6.86
CA HIS A 109 4.99 23.91 7.32
C HIS A 109 5.67 24.78 6.24
N LEU A 110 6.20 24.19 5.16
CA LEU A 110 6.72 24.92 4.01
C LEU A 110 5.59 25.61 3.23
N LEU A 111 4.40 25.02 3.19
CA LEU A 111 3.22 25.62 2.56
C LEU A 111 2.67 26.78 3.41
N ASP A 112 2.71 26.67 4.74
CA ASP A 112 2.38 27.78 5.64
C ASP A 112 3.29 28.99 5.37
N ARG A 113 4.60 28.76 5.27
CA ARG A 113 5.56 29.80 4.89
C ARG A 113 5.32 30.36 3.49
N ALA A 114 4.79 29.56 2.56
CA ALA A 114 4.48 30.01 1.23
C ALA A 114 3.28 30.97 1.25
N ASP A 115 2.24 30.67 2.03
CA ASP A 115 1.07 31.53 2.21
C ASP A 115 1.43 32.89 2.82
N GLU A 116 2.25 32.88 3.88
CA GLU A 116 2.71 34.09 4.58
C GLU A 116 3.71 34.93 3.75
N CYS A 117 4.26 34.39 2.65
CA CYS A 117 5.30 35.06 1.88
C CYS A 117 4.73 36.09 0.89
N GLU A 118 5.05 37.36 1.10
CA GLU A 118 4.65 38.45 0.19
C GLU A 118 5.34 38.38 -1.18
N ASP A 119 6.61 37.94 -1.23
CA ASP A 119 7.35 37.83 -2.49
C ASP A 119 6.89 36.58 -3.29
N PRO A 120 6.30 36.76 -4.48
CA PRO A 120 5.83 35.63 -5.29
C PRO A 120 6.95 34.66 -5.71
N HIS A 121 8.20 35.13 -5.83
CA HIS A 121 9.32 34.25 -6.20
C HIS A 121 9.72 33.35 -5.02
N MET A 122 9.84 33.91 -3.83
CA MET A 122 10.11 33.13 -2.62
C MET A 122 8.96 32.18 -2.25
N ARG A 123 7.70 32.59 -2.47
CA ARG A 123 6.54 31.70 -2.35
C ARG A 123 6.68 30.45 -3.21
N LEU A 124 7.08 30.61 -4.48
CA LEU A 124 7.32 29.48 -5.37
C LEU A 124 8.46 28.59 -4.88
N VAL A 125 9.52 29.17 -4.30
CA VAL A 125 10.64 28.39 -3.72
C VAL A 125 10.14 27.51 -2.57
N TYR A 126 9.29 28.02 -1.68
CA TYR A 126 8.72 27.23 -0.61
C TYR A 126 7.81 26.10 -1.11
N ALA A 127 6.89 26.41 -2.03
CA ALA A 127 6.00 25.42 -2.63
C ALA A 127 6.78 24.32 -3.39
N ALA A 128 7.81 24.70 -4.16
CA ALA A 128 8.67 23.76 -4.87
C ALA A 128 9.50 22.90 -3.91
N SER A 129 10.00 23.50 -2.82
CA SER A 129 10.76 22.79 -1.78
C SER A 129 9.88 21.74 -1.09
N TRP A 130 8.62 22.08 -0.79
CA TRP A 130 7.64 21.12 -0.30
C TRP A 130 7.40 20.00 -1.31
N ALA A 131 7.16 20.33 -2.58
CA ALA A 131 6.94 19.35 -3.64
C ALA A 131 8.13 18.40 -3.87
N ILE A 132 9.37 18.82 -3.56
CA ILE A 132 10.57 17.98 -3.63
C ILE A 132 10.71 17.13 -2.35
N SER A 133 10.34 17.67 -1.19
CA SER A 133 10.47 16.98 0.10
C SER A 133 9.72 15.64 0.15
N VAL A 134 8.66 15.48 -0.66
CA VAL A 134 7.90 14.23 -0.77
C VAL A 134 8.79 13.04 -1.15
N TYR A 135 9.85 13.25 -1.93
CA TYR A 135 10.78 12.18 -2.32
C TYR A 135 11.65 11.71 -1.15
N TYR A 136 11.84 12.56 -0.14
CA TYR A 136 12.50 12.16 1.11
C TYR A 136 11.63 11.17 1.90
N ALA A 137 10.31 11.39 1.97
CA ALA A 137 9.36 10.46 2.57
C ALA A 137 9.33 9.08 1.87
N TYR A 138 9.70 9.03 0.58
CA TYR A 138 9.80 7.80 -0.22
C TYR A 138 11.18 7.12 -0.23
N GLN A 139 12.09 7.47 0.69
CA GLN A 139 13.39 6.79 0.77
C GLN A 139 13.31 5.31 1.14
N ARG A 140 12.21 4.88 1.75
CA ARG A 140 11.97 3.47 2.07
C ARG A 140 11.58 2.71 0.81
N THR A 141 12.43 1.76 0.43
CA THR A 141 12.30 0.94 -0.78
C THR A 141 11.36 -0.27 -0.61
N TRP A 142 10.70 -0.37 0.54
CA TRP A 142 9.81 -1.47 0.88
C TRP A 142 8.41 -1.23 0.34
N LYS A 143 7.67 -2.31 0.08
CA LYS A 143 6.32 -2.22 -0.46
C LYS A 143 5.34 -1.86 0.68
N PRO A 144 4.55 -0.78 0.62
CA PRO A 144 3.47 -0.59 1.56
C PRO A 144 2.36 -1.63 1.31
N PHE A 145 1.60 -1.94 2.36
CA PHE A 145 0.41 -2.78 2.22
C PHE A 145 -0.60 -2.11 1.29
N ASN A 146 -1.16 -2.90 0.37
CA ASN A 146 -2.23 -2.44 -0.49
C ASN A 146 -3.51 -2.33 0.36
N PRO A 147 -4.09 -1.14 0.54
CA PRO A 147 -5.26 -0.97 1.37
C PRO A 147 -6.46 -1.78 0.84
N ILE A 148 -7.31 -2.23 1.75
CA ILE A 148 -8.59 -2.83 1.34
C ILE A 148 -9.56 -1.75 0.87
N LEU A 149 -10.54 -2.09 0.02
CA LEU A 149 -11.56 -1.13 -0.43
C LEU A 149 -12.31 -0.55 0.77
N GLY A 150 -12.39 0.78 0.85
CA GLY A 150 -13.01 1.50 1.96
C GLY A 150 -12.16 1.57 3.24
N GLU A 151 -10.91 1.08 3.21
CA GLU A 151 -9.95 1.40 4.28
C GLU A 151 -9.75 2.92 4.33
N THR A 152 -9.69 3.46 5.55
CA THR A 152 -9.46 4.88 5.80
C THR A 152 -8.24 5.08 6.70
N TYR A 153 -7.57 6.22 6.55
CA TYR A 153 -6.55 6.69 7.46
C TYR A 153 -6.78 8.17 7.78
N GLU A 154 -6.58 8.54 9.04
CA GLU A 154 -6.63 9.94 9.48
C GLU A 154 -5.37 10.30 10.27
N LEU A 155 -4.92 11.54 10.08
CA LEU A 155 -3.89 12.20 10.87
C LEU A 155 -4.48 13.52 11.35
N ALA A 156 -4.91 13.56 12.61
CA ALA A 156 -5.61 14.71 13.18
C ALA A 156 -4.64 15.66 13.90
N ASN A 157 -4.68 16.96 13.55
CA ASN A 157 -3.97 18.05 14.20
C ASN A 157 -2.46 17.80 14.40
N HIS A 158 -1.79 17.23 13.40
CA HIS A 158 -0.36 16.96 13.45
C HIS A 158 0.42 18.21 13.05
N GLY A 159 0.72 19.08 14.02
CA GLY A 159 1.35 20.37 13.70
C GLY A 159 0.41 21.34 12.98
N GLY A 160 -0.88 21.32 13.34
CA GLY A 160 -1.91 22.20 12.76
C GLY A 160 -2.58 21.67 11.50
N ILE A 161 -2.06 20.59 10.89
CA ILE A 161 -2.69 19.96 9.72
C ILE A 161 -3.58 18.79 10.09
N THR A 162 -4.70 18.68 9.39
CA THR A 162 -5.54 17.49 9.36
C THR A 162 -5.45 16.84 7.99
N PHE A 163 -5.22 15.52 7.95
CA PHE A 163 -5.19 14.73 6.73
C PHE A 163 -6.13 13.53 6.85
N ILE A 164 -6.90 13.26 5.80
CA ILE A 164 -7.74 12.09 5.65
C ILE A 164 -7.46 11.41 4.32
N ALA A 165 -7.54 10.08 4.29
CA ALA A 165 -7.44 9.31 3.06
C ALA A 165 -8.34 8.08 3.08
N GLU A 166 -8.80 7.68 1.89
CA GLU A 166 -9.62 6.49 1.67
C GLU A 166 -9.14 5.72 0.44
N GLN A 167 -9.17 4.39 0.53
CA GLN A 167 -9.04 3.53 -0.64
C GLN A 167 -10.36 3.47 -1.42
N VAL A 168 -10.48 4.32 -2.44
CA VAL A 168 -11.71 4.47 -3.24
C VAL A 168 -11.89 3.42 -4.33
N CYS A 169 -10.82 2.69 -4.71
CA CYS A 169 -10.91 1.58 -5.65
C CYS A 169 -9.85 0.52 -5.37
N HIS A 170 -10.19 -0.77 -5.54
CA HIS A 170 -9.22 -1.87 -5.41
C HIS A 170 -8.72 -2.41 -6.76
N HIS A 171 -9.49 -2.23 -7.85
CA HIS A 171 -9.16 -2.74 -9.18
C HIS A 171 -9.49 -1.71 -10.29
N PRO A 172 -8.50 -0.91 -10.73
CA PRO A 172 -7.13 -0.82 -10.21
C PRO A 172 -7.07 -0.15 -8.83
N PRO A 173 -6.05 -0.43 -7.99
CA PRO A 173 -5.89 0.25 -6.71
C PRO A 173 -5.79 1.77 -6.90
N MET A 174 -6.69 2.51 -6.25
CA MET A 174 -6.68 3.97 -6.20
C MET A 174 -7.07 4.44 -4.81
N SER A 175 -6.31 5.40 -4.31
CA SER A 175 -6.53 6.06 -3.02
C SER A 175 -6.75 7.55 -3.25
N ALA A 176 -7.64 8.16 -2.48
CA ALA A 176 -7.85 9.60 -2.44
C ALA A 176 -7.43 10.13 -1.07
N GLY A 177 -6.85 11.32 -1.04
CA GLY A 177 -6.44 12.00 0.18
C GLY A 177 -6.76 13.48 0.12
N HIS A 178 -7.05 14.04 1.29
CA HIS A 178 -7.35 15.45 1.49
C HIS A 178 -6.62 15.93 2.75
N ALA A 179 -5.95 17.07 2.65
CA ALA A 179 -5.29 17.73 3.75
C ALA A 179 -5.72 19.20 3.83
N GLU A 180 -5.92 19.69 5.04
CA GLU A 180 -6.26 21.09 5.28
C GLU A 180 -5.67 21.62 6.59
N ASN A 181 -5.35 22.91 6.56
CA ASN A 181 -5.11 23.76 7.72
C ASN A 181 -5.57 25.20 7.39
N ASP A 182 -5.26 26.16 8.25
CA ASP A 182 -5.64 27.57 8.07
C ASP A 182 -4.96 28.25 6.87
N HIS A 183 -3.90 27.67 6.31
CA HIS A 183 -3.06 28.26 5.26
C HIS A 183 -3.28 27.64 3.88
N PHE A 184 -3.59 26.34 3.81
CA PHE A 184 -3.72 25.65 2.53
C PHE A 184 -4.68 24.46 2.58
N THR A 185 -5.09 24.05 1.38
CA THR A 185 -5.80 22.80 1.12
C THR A 185 -5.02 22.01 0.08
N TYR A 186 -4.89 20.70 0.28
CA TYR A 186 -4.20 19.80 -0.63
C TYR A 186 -5.02 18.54 -0.88
N ASP A 187 -5.39 18.35 -2.15
CA ASP A 187 -6.06 17.14 -2.63
C ASP A 187 -5.08 16.29 -3.44
N VAL A 188 -5.10 14.98 -3.21
CA VAL A 188 -4.23 14.03 -3.92
C VAL A 188 -4.96 12.76 -4.25
N THR A 189 -4.76 12.27 -5.47
CA THR A 189 -5.15 10.92 -5.86
C THR A 189 -3.90 10.11 -6.14
N SER A 190 -3.82 8.91 -5.58
CA SER A 190 -2.73 7.97 -5.84
C SER A 190 -3.23 6.78 -6.62
N LYS A 191 -2.78 6.66 -7.87
CA LYS A 191 -2.90 5.45 -8.67
C LYS A 191 -1.51 5.02 -9.12
N LEU A 192 -0.95 4.05 -8.42
CA LEU A 192 0.40 3.56 -8.68
C LEU A 192 0.37 2.38 -9.64
N LYS A 193 1.06 2.50 -10.78
CA LYS A 193 1.37 1.37 -11.65
C LYS A 193 2.86 1.08 -11.56
N THR A 194 3.23 -0.17 -11.38
CA THR A 194 4.64 -0.56 -11.32
C THR A 194 4.99 -1.59 -12.38
N LYS A 195 6.29 -1.76 -12.62
CA LYS A 195 6.81 -2.84 -13.46
C LYS A 195 8.13 -3.34 -12.91
N PHE A 196 8.17 -4.60 -12.49
CA PHE A 196 9.43 -5.22 -12.09
C PHE A 196 10.27 -5.56 -13.33
N LEU A 197 11.49 -5.04 -13.43
CA LEU A 197 12.39 -5.28 -14.57
C LEU A 197 13.42 -6.38 -14.32
N GLY A 198 13.38 -7.00 -13.14
CA GLY A 198 14.36 -8.00 -12.69
C GLY A 198 15.40 -7.39 -11.77
N ASN A 199 16.10 -6.35 -12.20
CA ASN A 199 17.10 -5.65 -11.37
C ASN A 199 16.61 -4.31 -10.79
N SER A 200 15.47 -3.81 -11.26
CA SER A 200 14.85 -2.57 -10.77
C SER A 200 13.32 -2.68 -10.81
N VAL A 201 12.64 -1.72 -10.19
CA VAL A 201 11.20 -1.54 -10.28
C VAL A 201 10.96 -0.16 -10.86
N ASP A 202 10.26 -0.10 -11.98
CA ASP A 202 9.73 1.16 -12.48
C ASP A 202 8.45 1.49 -11.71
N VAL A 203 8.32 2.75 -11.33
CA VAL A 203 7.18 3.29 -10.60
C VAL A 203 6.57 4.41 -11.43
N TYR A 204 5.32 4.24 -11.85
CA TYR A 204 4.56 5.18 -12.65
C TYR A 204 3.40 5.73 -11.80
N PRO A 205 3.60 6.86 -11.10
CA PRO A 205 2.50 7.54 -10.44
C PRO A 205 1.56 8.12 -11.49
N VAL A 206 0.27 7.83 -11.34
CA VAL A 206 -0.81 8.44 -12.11
C VAL A 206 -1.70 9.16 -11.10
N GLY A 207 -1.80 10.47 -11.21
CA GLY A 207 -2.48 11.33 -10.24
C GLY A 207 -2.46 12.75 -10.73
#